data_AF-A0A376F289-F1
#
_entry.id   AF-A0A376F289-F1
#
_cell.length_a   1.000
_cell.length_b   1.000
_cell.length_c   1.000
_cell.angle_alpha   90.00
_cell.angle_beta   90.00
_cell.angle_gamma   90.00
#
_symmetry.space_group_name_H-M   'P 1'
#
loop_
_entity.id
_entity.type
_entity.pdbx_description
1 polymer ?
#
loop_
_entity_poly.entity_id
_entity_poly.type
_entity_poly.pdbx_seq_one_letter_code
_entity_poly.pdbx_strand_id
1 'polypeptide(L)'
;MNPVPWLQMTNMISYQGLVRTFPNLPPKTLLTEDKDHNQLEENKNSQNLLIKGDNLEVLKHMVNAYAEKVKMIYIDPPYNTGSDGFVYNDDRKFTPEQLSELAGIGLDEATRILEFTTKGSSSHSAWLTFIYPRLYVAKELMCDEGVICISIDENEHSQLKILCDEVFGEHNFITDFVWKNKKGGGNDSVHVAIEHEYILMYSKNKSSLERLFETYKPEYLSRYNQEDNESKYYWDTFKRKSGKQYYPITCPDGTVLEYDDNGNKISWLRSRNRFESDLEKGDVRLIQKEDGGWSVQFKQRLPKGKKPRSILINETLLDKSGTTSDGSSDLLDLFDFHPFDNPKPLKLLSDLINIVVSDGDYVLDFFGGSGSTAHAILELNKNDNAYRKFILVQIDEKLKNDDFAYDKGYKTIFDITKDRIIKAGEKIKKANPDYNGDIGFKIFETVNDFRAKNESELTLSNLSFFDDVVLTPEQYDTLLTTWCVYDGSLLTTPIEDVDLDGYKAHLCDGRLYMIAPNFTSEALKALLQKLDSDKDFDPNKVVFYGSNFESAKQMELNEALKSYANKKSIDLDLVVRN
;
A
#
# COMPACT_ATOMS: atom_id res chain seq x y z
N MET A 1 -27.59 -12.31 27.81
CA MET A 1 -27.35 -10.86 27.83
C MET A 1 -25.92 -10.66 27.36
N ASN A 2 -25.74 -10.16 26.14
CA ASN A 2 -24.41 -9.82 25.64
C ASN A 2 -23.86 -8.65 26.48
N PRO A 3 -22.57 -8.66 26.87
CA PRO A 3 -22.00 -7.52 27.56
C PRO A 3 -22.03 -6.31 26.64
N VAL A 4 -22.24 -5.14 27.25
CA VAL A 4 -22.26 -3.81 26.61
C VAL A 4 -20.96 -3.59 25.80
N PRO A 5 -20.96 -2.89 24.66
CA PRO A 5 -19.76 -2.65 23.83
C PRO A 5 -18.56 -2.07 24.61
N TRP A 6 -18.81 -1.30 25.66
CA TRP A 6 -17.78 -0.77 26.57
C TRP A 6 -17.03 -1.85 27.38
N LEU A 7 -17.64 -3.00 27.66
CA LEU A 7 -17.01 -4.16 28.31
C LEU A 7 -16.13 -4.96 27.33
N GLN A 8 -16.38 -4.87 26.02
CA GLN A 8 -15.46 -5.38 24.99
C GLN A 8 -14.28 -4.42 24.78
N MET A 9 -14.45 -3.10 24.98
CA MET A 9 -13.33 -2.15 25.02
C MET A 9 -12.41 -2.36 26.22
N THR A 10 -12.94 -2.72 27.40
CA THR A 10 -12.08 -3.13 28.53
C THR A 10 -11.34 -4.44 28.24
N ASN A 11 -11.90 -5.31 27.39
CA ASN A 11 -11.18 -6.49 26.90
C ASN A 11 -10.10 -6.17 25.84
N MET A 12 -10.26 -5.13 25.02
CA MET A 12 -9.14 -4.60 24.23
C MET A 12 -7.99 -4.13 25.12
N ILE A 13 -8.29 -3.59 26.31
CA ILE A 13 -7.29 -3.14 27.29
C ILE A 13 -6.56 -4.32 27.95
N SER A 14 -7.20 -5.48 28.17
CA SER A 14 -6.52 -6.70 28.64
C SER A 14 -5.69 -7.42 27.56
N TYR A 15 -6.09 -7.33 26.29
CA TYR A 15 -5.30 -7.85 25.16
C TYR A 15 -4.09 -6.97 24.78
N GLN A 16 -3.87 -5.83 25.45
CA GLN A 16 -2.80 -4.87 25.13
C GLN A 16 -1.39 -5.48 25.16
N GLY A 17 -1.12 -6.45 26.04
CA GLY A 17 0.21 -7.05 26.16
C GLY A 17 0.61 -7.91 24.94
N LEU A 18 -0.32 -8.75 24.47
CA LEU A 18 -0.10 -9.62 23.31
C LEU A 18 -0.06 -8.81 22.00
N VAL A 19 -0.99 -7.86 21.88
CA VAL A 19 -1.25 -7.12 20.66
C VAL A 19 -0.12 -6.12 20.37
N ARG A 20 0.50 -5.51 21.40
CA ARG A 20 1.66 -4.61 21.25
C ARG A 20 3.01 -5.30 21.07
N THR A 21 3.14 -6.57 21.43
CA THR A 21 4.43 -7.28 21.34
C THR A 21 4.69 -7.84 19.95
N PHE A 22 3.66 -8.32 19.24
CA PHE A 22 3.82 -8.95 17.94
C PHE A 22 4.42 -8.09 16.81
N PRO A 23 4.10 -6.79 16.69
CA PRO A 23 4.75 -5.93 15.71
C PRO A 23 6.26 -5.78 15.97
N ASN A 24 6.66 -5.86 17.24
CA ASN A 24 8.05 -5.68 17.67
C ASN A 24 8.90 -6.97 17.59
N LEU A 25 8.29 -8.12 17.29
CA LEU A 25 9.04 -9.36 17.08
C LEU A 25 9.71 -9.35 15.70
N PRO A 26 10.98 -9.77 15.60
CA PRO A 26 11.65 -9.90 14.31
C PRO A 26 10.91 -10.90 13.40
N PRO A 27 11.11 -10.83 12.08
CA PRO A 27 10.64 -11.86 11.16
C PRO A 27 11.16 -13.25 11.58
N LYS A 28 10.33 -14.27 11.44
CA LYS A 28 10.68 -15.69 11.63
C LYS A 28 11.04 -16.39 10.32
N THR A 29 10.85 -15.69 9.23
CA THR A 29 11.06 -16.17 7.85
C THR A 29 12.27 -15.50 7.23
N LEU A 30 12.74 -16.06 6.12
CA LEU A 30 13.66 -15.42 5.19
C LEU A 30 12.90 -15.01 3.93
N LEU A 31 13.55 -14.26 3.04
CA LEU A 31 13.00 -13.85 1.76
C LEU A 31 13.85 -14.43 0.61
N THR A 32 13.18 -14.99 -0.39
CA THR A 32 13.80 -15.49 -1.63
C THR A 32 13.09 -14.92 -2.86
N GLU A 33 13.69 -15.08 -4.03
CA GLU A 33 13.17 -14.58 -5.30
C GLU A 33 12.78 -15.72 -6.27
N ASP A 34 11.74 -15.50 -7.08
CA ASP A 34 11.43 -16.37 -8.23
C ASP A 34 12.33 -15.94 -9.41
N LYS A 35 13.54 -16.49 -9.45
CA LYS A 35 14.56 -16.13 -10.46
C LYS A 35 14.05 -16.30 -11.89
N ASP A 36 13.32 -17.39 -12.15
CA ASP A 36 12.82 -17.70 -13.49
C ASP A 36 11.83 -16.63 -13.96
N HIS A 37 10.89 -16.23 -13.10
CA HIS A 37 9.96 -15.16 -13.41
C HIS A 37 10.64 -13.79 -13.50
N ASN A 38 11.58 -13.51 -12.59
CA ASN A 38 12.22 -12.20 -12.48
C ASN A 38 13.21 -11.93 -13.62
N GLN A 39 13.73 -12.96 -14.29
CA GLN A 39 14.66 -12.82 -15.41
C GLN A 39 13.96 -12.63 -16.77
N LEU A 40 12.63 -12.78 -16.85
CA LEU A 40 11.87 -12.49 -18.06
C LEU A 40 12.08 -11.03 -18.51
N GLU A 41 12.08 -10.80 -19.82
CA GLU A 41 12.44 -9.49 -20.41
C GLU A 41 11.52 -8.37 -19.91
N GLU A 42 10.24 -8.68 -19.75
CA GLU A 42 9.22 -7.79 -19.20
C GLU A 42 9.39 -7.49 -17.70
N ASN A 43 10.07 -8.36 -16.95
CA ASN A 43 10.11 -8.31 -15.48
C ASN A 43 11.46 -7.87 -14.90
N LYS A 44 12.57 -8.12 -15.61
CA LYS A 44 13.94 -7.91 -15.11
C LYS A 44 14.22 -6.51 -14.57
N ASN A 45 13.61 -5.50 -15.17
CA ASN A 45 13.76 -4.10 -14.80
C ASN A 45 12.51 -3.52 -14.11
N SER A 46 11.50 -4.36 -13.87
CA SER A 46 10.26 -3.90 -13.27
C SER A 46 10.48 -3.38 -11.85
N GLN A 47 9.72 -2.33 -11.52
CA GLN A 47 9.67 -1.74 -10.20
C GLN A 47 8.45 -2.21 -9.39
N ASN A 48 7.61 -3.05 -9.99
CA ASN A 48 6.43 -3.63 -9.36
C ASN A 48 6.77 -4.96 -8.67
N LEU A 49 6.10 -5.25 -7.57
CA LEU A 49 6.38 -6.41 -6.73
C LEU A 49 5.11 -7.21 -6.42
N LEU A 50 5.21 -8.53 -6.54
CA LEU A 50 4.25 -9.50 -5.99
C LEU A 50 4.99 -10.39 -4.98
N ILE A 51 4.61 -10.34 -3.71
CA ILE A 51 5.28 -11.08 -2.64
C ILE A 51 4.34 -12.17 -2.13
N LYS A 52 4.79 -13.43 -2.19
CA LYS A 52 4.09 -14.60 -1.68
C LYS A 52 4.42 -14.80 -0.20
N GLY A 53 3.41 -14.87 0.66
CA GLY A 53 3.64 -15.13 2.08
C GLY A 53 2.56 -14.58 3.00
N ASP A 54 2.70 -14.87 4.30
CA ASP A 54 1.91 -14.16 5.31
C ASP A 54 2.26 -12.68 5.30
N ASN A 55 1.25 -11.85 5.18
CA ASN A 55 1.42 -10.41 5.04
C ASN A 55 2.07 -9.75 6.26
N LEU A 56 1.89 -10.24 7.49
CA LEU A 56 2.57 -9.67 8.64
C LEU A 56 4.08 -9.92 8.57
N GLU A 57 4.49 -11.12 8.20
CA GLU A 57 5.91 -11.46 8.05
C GLU A 57 6.56 -10.71 6.87
N VAL A 58 5.87 -10.59 5.75
CA VAL A 58 6.33 -9.77 4.60
C VAL A 58 6.49 -8.31 5.00
N LEU A 59 5.50 -7.70 5.67
CA LEU A 59 5.56 -6.30 6.09
C LEU A 59 6.76 -6.04 7.01
N LYS A 60 7.07 -6.97 7.94
CA LYS A 60 8.25 -6.84 8.81
C LYS A 60 9.57 -6.86 8.05
N HIS A 61 9.72 -7.73 7.05
CA HIS A 61 10.90 -7.72 6.16
C HIS A 61 11.05 -6.38 5.43
N MET A 62 9.93 -5.77 5.04
CA MET A 62 9.95 -4.53 4.29
C MET A 62 10.34 -3.30 5.11
N VAL A 63 10.21 -3.31 6.45
CA VAL A 63 10.44 -2.12 7.30
C VAL A 63 11.80 -1.47 7.02
N ASN A 64 12.88 -2.26 6.99
CA ASN A 64 14.23 -1.69 6.87
C ASN A 64 14.48 -0.99 5.53
N ALA A 65 13.81 -1.41 4.44
CA ALA A 65 14.03 -0.87 3.10
C ALA A 65 12.95 0.13 2.65
N TYR A 66 11.72 -0.04 3.13
CA TYR A 66 10.52 0.67 2.66
C TYR A 66 9.88 1.58 3.71
N ALA A 67 10.45 1.68 4.93
CA ALA A 67 10.00 2.65 5.92
C ALA A 67 9.87 4.05 5.30
N GLU A 68 8.71 4.66 5.53
CA GLU A 68 8.37 6.00 5.07
C GLU A 68 8.33 6.22 3.55
N LYS A 69 8.20 5.17 2.73
CA LYS A 69 8.20 5.27 1.25
C LYS A 69 6.84 5.07 0.59
N VAL A 70 5.86 4.49 1.28
CA VAL A 70 4.56 4.13 0.70
C VAL A 70 3.60 5.32 0.74
N LYS A 71 3.12 5.75 -0.43
CA LYS A 71 2.18 6.88 -0.54
C LYS A 71 0.75 6.46 -0.22
N MET A 72 0.33 5.30 -0.71
CA MET A 72 -1.01 4.80 -0.49
C MET A 72 -0.98 3.34 -0.11
N ILE A 73 -1.76 2.99 0.90
CA ILE A 73 -2.10 1.61 1.22
C ILE A 73 -3.58 1.43 0.88
N TYR A 74 -3.91 0.41 0.10
CA TYR A 74 -5.29 -0.06 -0.05
C TYR A 74 -5.33 -1.50 0.41
N ILE A 75 -6.29 -1.85 1.27
CA ILE A 75 -6.51 -3.24 1.66
C ILE A 75 -7.99 -3.59 1.69
N ASP A 76 -8.25 -4.84 1.36
CA ASP A 76 -9.56 -5.49 1.42
C ASP A 76 -9.49 -6.72 2.33
N PRO A 77 -9.41 -6.53 3.66
CA PRO A 77 -9.30 -7.63 4.62
C PRO A 77 -10.57 -8.51 4.61
N PRO A 78 -10.53 -9.72 5.19
CA PRO A 78 -11.75 -10.51 5.41
C PRO A 78 -12.75 -9.71 6.28
N TYR A 79 -14.04 -9.72 5.93
CA TYR A 79 -15.05 -8.89 6.60
C TYR A 79 -15.63 -9.53 7.88
N ASN A 80 -15.33 -10.80 8.13
CA ASN A 80 -15.85 -11.58 9.25
C ASN A 80 -17.39 -11.72 9.21
N THR A 81 -17.94 -12.01 8.03
CA THR A 81 -19.40 -12.11 7.82
C THR A 81 -20.03 -13.37 8.43
N GLY A 82 -19.20 -14.32 8.87
CA GLY A 82 -19.60 -15.65 9.31
C GLY A 82 -19.86 -16.65 8.16
N SER A 83 -19.84 -16.18 6.91
CA SER A 83 -19.98 -17.01 5.69
C SER A 83 -18.75 -16.95 4.76
N ASP A 84 -17.85 -15.99 5.01
CA ASP A 84 -16.56 -15.85 4.32
C ASP A 84 -15.51 -16.87 4.75
N GLY A 85 -15.80 -17.66 5.80
CA GLY A 85 -14.91 -18.70 6.31
C GLY A 85 -13.74 -18.17 7.14
N PHE A 86 -13.75 -16.90 7.55
CA PHE A 86 -12.68 -16.36 8.39
C PHE A 86 -12.61 -17.10 9.74
N VAL A 87 -11.42 -17.63 10.03
CA VAL A 87 -11.06 -18.23 11.31
C VAL A 87 -9.65 -17.78 11.67
N TYR A 88 -9.50 -17.08 12.78
CA TYR A 88 -8.17 -16.76 13.28
C TYR A 88 -7.50 -18.02 13.79
N ASN A 89 -6.44 -18.44 13.11
CA ASN A 89 -5.52 -19.50 13.52
C ASN A 89 -4.13 -18.90 13.63
N ASP A 90 -3.65 -18.73 14.86
CA ASP A 90 -2.27 -18.33 15.12
C ASP A 90 -1.38 -19.57 15.14
N ASP A 91 -0.32 -19.59 14.33
CA ASP A 91 0.64 -20.69 14.28
C ASP A 91 1.68 -20.62 15.41
N ARG A 92 1.70 -19.52 16.17
CA ARG A 92 2.65 -19.28 17.25
C ARG A 92 2.31 -20.13 18.46
N LYS A 93 3.25 -20.99 18.85
CA LYS A 93 3.17 -21.86 20.03
C LYS A 93 3.92 -21.22 21.21
N PHE A 94 3.27 -20.32 21.93
CA PHE A 94 3.79 -19.86 23.23
C PHE A 94 3.22 -20.72 24.35
N THR A 95 4.02 -20.96 25.40
CA THR A 95 3.46 -21.42 26.68
C THR A 95 2.82 -20.23 27.42
N PRO A 96 1.87 -20.46 28.35
CA PRO A 96 1.30 -19.40 29.17
C PRO A 96 2.36 -18.57 29.91
N GLU A 97 3.46 -19.19 30.33
CA GLU A 97 4.57 -18.53 31.02
C GLU A 97 5.34 -17.62 30.07
N GLN A 98 5.70 -18.12 28.89
CA GLN A 98 6.38 -17.32 27.86
C GLN A 98 5.53 -16.11 27.47
N LEU A 99 4.23 -16.32 27.32
CA LEU A 99 3.31 -15.25 26.95
C LEU A 99 3.11 -14.24 28.08
N SER A 100 2.95 -14.69 29.32
CA SER A 100 2.86 -13.83 30.50
C SER A 100 4.07 -12.90 30.61
N GLU A 101 5.28 -13.44 30.40
CA GLU A 101 6.53 -12.68 30.43
C GLU A 101 6.64 -11.68 29.27
N LEU A 102 6.45 -12.13 28.03
CA LEU A 102 6.53 -11.27 26.84
C LEU A 102 5.51 -10.13 26.88
N ALA A 103 4.26 -10.45 27.22
CA ALA A 103 3.14 -9.51 27.20
C ALA A 103 2.99 -8.69 28.49
N GLY A 104 3.71 -9.05 29.56
CA GLY A 104 3.59 -8.39 30.87
C GLY A 104 2.21 -8.56 31.52
N ILE A 105 1.55 -9.70 31.31
CA ILE A 105 0.20 -10.01 31.80
C ILE A 105 0.22 -11.14 32.83
N GLY A 106 -0.86 -11.31 33.60
CA GLY A 106 -0.97 -12.42 34.55
C GLY A 106 -1.05 -13.79 33.86
N LEU A 107 -0.57 -14.85 34.53
CA LEU A 107 -0.56 -16.21 33.97
C LEU A 107 -1.96 -16.73 33.59
N ASP A 108 -2.97 -16.41 34.40
CA ASP A 108 -4.37 -16.79 34.12
C ASP A 108 -4.90 -16.12 32.84
N GLU A 109 -4.48 -14.88 32.60
CA GLU A 109 -4.85 -14.10 31.42
C GLU A 109 -4.12 -14.62 30.18
N ALA A 110 -2.82 -14.90 30.29
CA ALA A 110 -2.03 -15.54 29.25
C ALA A 110 -2.62 -16.89 28.82
N THR A 111 -3.02 -17.72 29.78
CA THR A 111 -3.66 -19.02 29.52
C THR A 111 -4.96 -18.84 28.73
N ARG A 112 -5.81 -17.89 29.15
CA ARG A 112 -7.08 -17.61 28.48
C ARG A 112 -6.90 -17.12 27.04
N ILE A 113 -5.89 -16.31 26.78
CA ILE A 113 -5.56 -15.81 25.44
C ILE A 113 -5.08 -16.96 24.55
N LEU A 114 -4.23 -17.87 25.06
CA LEU A 114 -3.77 -19.03 24.30
C LEU A 114 -4.91 -20.00 23.97
N GLU A 115 -5.80 -20.26 24.93
CA GLU A 115 -6.98 -21.10 24.66
C GLU A 115 -7.89 -20.52 23.58
N PHE A 116 -7.99 -19.18 23.51
CA PHE A 116 -8.78 -18.48 22.52
C PHE A 116 -8.16 -18.50 21.12
N THR A 117 -6.84 -18.27 21.03
CA THR A 117 -6.10 -18.21 19.76
C THR A 117 -5.86 -19.58 19.12
N THR A 118 -5.80 -20.65 19.93
CA THR A 118 -5.54 -22.02 19.45
C THR A 118 -6.78 -22.80 18.99
N LYS A 119 -7.99 -22.37 19.39
CA LYS A 119 -9.24 -23.11 19.08
C LYS A 119 -9.93 -22.69 17.79
N GLY A 120 -9.36 -21.75 17.05
CA GLY A 120 -10.01 -21.12 15.89
C GLY A 120 -11.19 -20.26 16.33
N SER A 121 -11.11 -18.95 16.12
CA SER A 121 -12.21 -18.04 16.49
C SER A 121 -12.50 -17.04 15.38
N SER A 122 -13.79 -16.80 15.16
CA SER A 122 -14.36 -15.76 14.29
C SER A 122 -14.99 -14.61 15.08
N SER A 123 -14.61 -14.44 16.34
CA SER A 123 -15.11 -13.32 17.15
C SER A 123 -14.38 -12.01 16.81
N HIS A 124 -15.01 -10.87 17.11
CA HIS A 124 -14.40 -9.54 16.95
C HIS A 124 -12.98 -9.45 17.56
N SER A 125 -12.75 -10.06 18.73
CA SER A 125 -11.43 -10.05 19.37
C SER A 125 -10.37 -10.80 18.56
N ALA A 126 -10.76 -11.88 17.88
CA ALA A 126 -9.85 -12.65 17.02
C ALA A 126 -9.51 -11.85 15.76
N TRP A 127 -10.52 -11.25 15.13
CA TRP A 127 -10.33 -10.39 13.96
C TRP A 127 -9.46 -9.17 14.28
N LEU A 128 -9.68 -8.51 15.42
CA LEU A 128 -8.84 -7.40 15.88
C LEU A 128 -7.39 -7.83 16.17
N THR A 129 -7.20 -9.02 16.76
CA THR A 129 -5.86 -9.59 17.01
C THR A 129 -5.12 -9.88 15.70
N PHE A 130 -5.86 -10.29 14.66
CA PHE A 130 -5.33 -10.50 13.32
C PHE A 130 -4.92 -9.18 12.64
N ILE A 131 -5.80 -8.17 12.63
CA ILE A 131 -5.59 -6.93 11.87
C ILE A 131 -4.62 -5.96 12.54
N TYR A 132 -4.63 -5.85 13.88
CA TYR A 132 -3.80 -4.86 14.59
C TYR A 132 -2.32 -4.87 14.21
N PRO A 133 -1.59 -6.00 14.30
CA PRO A 133 -0.16 -5.96 14.05
C PRO A 133 0.18 -5.62 12.60
N ARG A 134 -0.70 -5.96 11.66
CA ARG A 134 -0.55 -5.61 10.24
C ARG A 134 -0.68 -4.11 10.04
N LEU A 135 -1.71 -3.48 10.61
CA LEU A 135 -1.88 -2.03 10.53
C LEU A 135 -0.74 -1.27 11.22
N TYR A 136 -0.25 -1.80 12.35
CA TYR A 136 0.85 -1.18 13.08
C TYR A 136 2.13 -1.13 12.23
N VAL A 137 2.57 -2.27 11.67
CA VAL A 137 3.76 -2.32 10.80
C VAL A 137 3.53 -1.56 9.49
N ALA A 138 2.33 -1.64 8.90
CA ALA A 138 1.98 -0.90 7.69
C ALA A 138 2.15 0.63 7.85
N LYS A 139 1.84 1.17 9.04
CA LYS A 139 2.04 2.60 9.35
C LYS A 139 3.51 3.03 9.26
N GLU A 140 4.46 2.15 9.59
CA GLU A 140 5.90 2.44 9.50
C GLU A 140 6.36 2.56 8.03
N LEU A 141 5.73 1.83 7.12
CA LEU A 141 6.02 1.90 5.69
C LEU A 141 5.49 3.17 5.02
N MET A 142 4.49 3.83 5.61
CA MET A 142 3.84 5.00 5.02
C MET A 142 4.73 6.23 5.07
N CYS A 143 4.83 6.98 3.96
CA CYS A 143 5.41 8.32 3.98
C CYS A 143 4.53 9.27 4.82
N ASP A 144 5.05 10.43 5.23
CA ASP A 144 4.32 11.37 6.08
C ASP A 144 3.03 11.90 5.45
N GLU A 145 3.02 12.10 4.13
CA GLU A 145 1.84 12.45 3.36
C GLU A 145 1.03 11.22 2.89
N GLY A 146 1.30 10.05 3.46
CA GLY A 146 0.72 8.79 3.05
C GLY A 146 -0.67 8.59 3.62
N VAL A 147 -1.50 7.83 2.92
CA VAL A 147 -2.84 7.46 3.38
C VAL A 147 -3.08 5.96 3.29
N ILE A 148 -3.98 5.46 4.12
CA ILE A 148 -4.48 4.09 4.07
C ILE A 148 -5.99 4.10 3.85
N CYS A 149 -6.44 3.27 2.92
CA CYS A 149 -7.85 3.00 2.62
C CYS A 149 -8.15 1.53 2.94
N ILE A 150 -9.17 1.29 3.77
CA ILE A 150 -9.54 -0.05 4.21
C ILE A 150 -11.00 -0.30 3.89
N SER A 151 -11.27 -1.24 2.99
CA SER A 151 -12.63 -1.68 2.69
C SER A 151 -13.17 -2.55 3.82
N ILE A 152 -14.44 -2.36 4.19
CA ILE A 152 -15.10 -3.14 5.24
C ILE A 152 -16.63 -3.06 5.09
N ASP A 153 -17.35 -4.06 5.60
CA ASP A 153 -18.80 -4.00 5.77
C ASP A 153 -19.21 -3.65 7.20
N GLU A 154 -20.51 -3.72 7.51
CA GLU A 154 -21.04 -3.38 8.82
C GLU A 154 -20.59 -4.30 9.98
N ASN A 155 -20.05 -5.50 9.71
CA ASN A 155 -19.74 -6.48 10.76
C ASN A 155 -18.59 -6.02 11.66
N GLU A 156 -17.54 -5.46 11.06
CA GLU A 156 -16.32 -5.02 11.77
C GLU A 156 -16.02 -3.52 11.60
N HIS A 157 -16.87 -2.75 10.91
CA HIS A 157 -16.65 -1.31 10.67
C HIS A 157 -16.36 -0.51 11.95
N SER A 158 -17.18 -0.69 12.99
CA SER A 158 -17.03 0.08 14.24
C SER A 158 -15.74 -0.30 14.97
N GLN A 159 -15.41 -1.59 15.01
CA GLN A 159 -14.24 -2.17 15.63
C GLN A 159 -12.97 -1.70 14.91
N LEU A 160 -12.96 -1.76 13.57
CA LEU A 160 -11.87 -1.29 12.73
C LEU A 160 -11.65 0.22 12.87
N LYS A 161 -12.72 1.02 12.93
CA LYS A 161 -12.62 2.48 13.14
C LYS A 161 -11.88 2.81 14.44
N ILE A 162 -12.27 2.17 15.54
CA ILE A 162 -11.63 2.36 16.85
C ILE A 162 -10.18 1.86 16.82
N LEU A 163 -9.93 0.72 16.16
CA LEU A 163 -8.57 0.19 15.99
C LEU A 163 -7.67 1.16 15.23
N CYS A 164 -8.18 1.76 14.16
CA CYS A 164 -7.45 2.76 13.39
C CYS A 164 -7.22 4.05 14.19
N ASP A 165 -8.16 4.46 15.05
CA ASP A 165 -7.96 5.59 15.97
C ASP A 165 -6.79 5.35 16.94
N GLU A 166 -6.62 4.11 17.44
CA GLU A 166 -5.47 3.73 18.29
C GLU A 166 -4.16 3.71 17.48
N VAL A 167 -4.16 3.12 16.27
CA VAL A 167 -2.93 2.95 15.47
C VAL A 167 -2.47 4.27 14.83
N PHE A 168 -3.37 4.99 14.17
CA PHE A 168 -3.06 6.20 13.39
C PHE A 168 -3.29 7.50 14.18
N GLY A 169 -4.07 7.44 15.27
CA GLY A 169 -4.53 8.63 16.00
C GLY A 169 -5.81 9.19 15.39
N GLU A 170 -6.82 9.44 16.22
CA GLU A 170 -8.14 9.96 15.78
C GLU A 170 -8.03 11.25 14.96
N HIS A 171 -7.08 12.13 15.30
CA HIS A 171 -6.85 13.39 14.58
C HIS A 171 -6.41 13.20 13.12
N ASN A 172 -5.86 12.02 12.77
CA ASN A 172 -5.43 11.66 11.42
C ASN A 172 -6.52 10.99 10.57
N PHE A 173 -7.71 10.78 11.13
CA PHE A 173 -8.89 10.33 10.38
C PHE A 173 -9.25 11.36 9.30
N ILE A 174 -9.45 10.90 8.06
CA ILE A 174 -9.81 11.76 6.93
C ILE A 174 -11.31 11.69 6.66
N THR A 175 -11.80 10.50 6.33
CA THR A 175 -13.22 10.28 6.03
C THR A 175 -13.56 8.80 6.07
N ASP A 176 -14.85 8.53 6.08
CA ASP A 176 -15.45 7.22 5.93
C ASP A 176 -16.30 7.27 4.65
N PHE A 177 -15.82 6.62 3.60
CA PHE A 177 -16.54 6.59 2.34
C PHE A 177 -17.65 5.55 2.40
N VAL A 178 -18.85 5.95 2.01
CA VAL A 178 -19.97 5.02 1.78
C VAL A 178 -19.96 4.63 0.31
N TRP A 179 -19.58 3.39 0.02
CA TRP A 179 -19.51 2.87 -1.33
C TRP A 179 -20.77 2.10 -1.70
N LYS A 180 -21.53 2.59 -2.68
CA LYS A 180 -22.67 1.85 -3.22
C LYS A 180 -22.18 0.68 -4.07
N ASN A 181 -22.08 -0.50 -3.46
CA ASN A 181 -21.53 -1.71 -4.07
C ASN A 181 -22.56 -2.47 -4.93
N LYS A 182 -23.86 -2.18 -4.80
CA LYS A 182 -24.95 -2.84 -5.56
C LYS A 182 -25.72 -1.86 -6.45
N LYS A 183 -26.10 -2.30 -7.66
CA LYS A 183 -26.93 -1.51 -8.61
C LYS A 183 -28.43 -1.62 -8.34
N GLY A 184 -28.85 -2.64 -7.60
CA GLY A 184 -30.22 -2.94 -7.19
C GLY A 184 -30.30 -4.34 -6.56
N GLY A 185 -31.52 -4.80 -6.24
CA GLY A 185 -31.77 -6.04 -5.51
C GLY A 185 -32.24 -5.79 -4.08
N GLY A 186 -32.30 -6.83 -3.25
CA GLY A 186 -32.66 -6.69 -1.82
C GLY A 186 -34.12 -6.93 -1.46
N ASN A 187 -34.94 -7.43 -2.40
CA ASN A 187 -36.31 -7.89 -2.07
C ASN A 187 -36.31 -9.04 -1.05
N ASP A 188 -35.23 -9.81 -0.99
CA ASP A 188 -35.04 -10.90 -0.03
C ASP A 188 -34.52 -10.41 1.34
N SER A 189 -34.23 -9.11 1.48
CA SER A 189 -33.81 -8.53 2.74
C SER A 189 -34.97 -8.48 3.74
N VAL A 190 -34.73 -8.94 4.96
CA VAL A 190 -35.77 -9.08 5.99
C VAL A 190 -36.32 -7.73 6.47
N HIS A 191 -35.46 -6.72 6.60
CA HIS A 191 -35.83 -5.41 7.15
C HIS A 191 -35.45 -4.26 6.23
N VAL A 192 -34.17 -4.18 5.86
CA VAL A 192 -33.62 -3.11 5.01
C VAL A 192 -32.64 -3.74 4.03
N ALA A 193 -32.73 -3.36 2.76
CA ALA A 193 -31.76 -3.74 1.74
C ALA A 193 -30.46 -2.94 1.95
N ILE A 194 -29.42 -3.62 2.43
CA ILE A 194 -28.06 -3.04 2.56
C ILE A 194 -27.40 -3.08 1.17
N GLU A 195 -27.22 -1.89 0.58
CA GLU A 195 -26.68 -1.67 -0.77
C GLU A 195 -25.32 -0.96 -0.77
N HIS A 196 -24.66 -0.86 0.39
CA HIS A 196 -23.39 -0.19 0.52
C HIS A 196 -22.43 -0.94 1.43
N GLU A 197 -21.15 -0.66 1.23
CA GLU A 197 -20.02 -0.99 2.10
C GLU A 197 -19.31 0.31 2.48
N TYR A 198 -18.28 0.20 3.32
CA TYR A 198 -17.50 1.33 3.82
C TYR A 198 -16.05 1.25 3.34
N ILE A 199 -15.40 2.40 3.20
CA ILE A 199 -13.96 2.50 3.00
C ILE A 199 -13.42 3.56 3.96
N LEU A 200 -12.74 3.12 5.01
CA LEU A 200 -12.12 4.01 5.99
C LEU A 200 -10.83 4.58 5.44
N MET A 201 -10.68 5.91 5.50
CA MET A 201 -9.46 6.61 5.08
C MET A 201 -8.78 7.30 6.27
N TYR A 202 -7.54 6.93 6.51
CA TYR A 202 -6.63 7.57 7.47
C TYR A 202 -5.38 8.08 6.77
N SER A 203 -4.76 9.10 7.35
CA SER A 203 -3.43 9.58 6.95
C SER A 203 -2.38 9.15 7.99
N LYS A 204 -1.10 9.09 7.60
CA LYS A 204 -0.01 8.99 8.59
C LYS A 204 0.11 10.29 9.38
N ASN A 205 0.15 11.42 8.67
CA ASN A 205 0.13 12.76 9.26
C ASN A 205 -0.77 13.70 8.44
N LYS A 206 -1.96 13.99 8.97
CA LYS A 206 -2.96 14.85 8.32
C LYS A 206 -2.48 16.28 8.10
N SER A 207 -1.53 16.75 8.90
CA SER A 207 -0.98 18.11 8.77
C SER A 207 -0.04 18.23 7.58
N SER A 208 0.63 17.12 7.19
CA SER A 208 1.49 17.04 6.02
C SER A 208 0.71 16.70 4.74
N LEU A 209 -0.44 16.03 4.86
CA LEU A 209 -1.23 15.62 3.70
C LEU A 209 -1.73 16.81 2.87
N GLU A 210 -1.36 16.82 1.59
CA GLU A 210 -1.88 17.80 0.65
C GLU A 210 -3.40 17.74 0.48
N ARG A 211 -3.96 18.83 -0.05
CA ARG A 211 -5.40 18.90 -0.32
C ARG A 211 -5.75 17.91 -1.44
N LEU A 212 -6.56 16.90 -1.11
CA LEU A 212 -7.03 15.90 -2.08
C LEU A 212 -7.99 16.49 -3.13
N PHE A 213 -7.85 16.07 -4.38
CA PHE A 213 -8.70 16.52 -5.49
C PHE A 213 -9.01 15.36 -6.46
N GLU A 214 -10.22 15.36 -7.00
CA GLU A 214 -10.62 14.58 -8.16
C GLU A 214 -10.49 15.44 -9.43
N THR A 215 -10.02 14.84 -10.51
CA THR A 215 -9.97 15.48 -11.82
C THR A 215 -11.38 15.67 -12.38
N TYR A 216 -11.60 16.80 -13.05
CA TYR A 216 -12.87 17.04 -13.75
C TYR A 216 -12.96 16.24 -15.04
N LYS A 217 -14.17 15.74 -15.35
CA LYS A 217 -14.45 15.15 -16.66
C LYS A 217 -14.25 16.20 -17.78
N PRO A 218 -13.81 15.80 -19.00
CA PRO A 218 -13.56 16.73 -20.10
C PRO A 218 -14.75 17.64 -20.45
N GLU A 219 -16.00 17.14 -20.33
CA GLU A 219 -17.20 17.92 -20.60
C GLU A 219 -17.36 19.09 -19.61
N TYR A 220 -16.96 18.90 -18.36
CA TYR A 220 -16.98 19.99 -17.37
C TYR A 220 -15.89 21.02 -17.65
N LEU A 221 -14.70 20.55 -18.04
CA LEU A 221 -13.57 21.41 -18.41
C LEU A 221 -13.90 22.30 -19.63
N SER A 222 -14.70 21.79 -20.58
CA SER A 222 -15.11 22.53 -21.78
C SER A 222 -15.84 23.85 -21.50
N ARG A 223 -16.44 24.00 -20.31
CA ARG A 223 -17.11 25.24 -19.88
C ARG A 223 -16.14 26.39 -19.69
N TYR A 224 -14.90 26.10 -19.30
CA TYR A 224 -13.85 27.08 -19.00
C TYR A 224 -13.16 27.52 -20.30
N ASN A 225 -13.89 28.32 -21.09
CA ASN A 225 -13.55 28.69 -22.45
C ASN A 225 -12.85 30.06 -22.61
N GLN A 226 -12.56 30.74 -21.51
CA GLN A 226 -11.79 31.97 -21.46
C GLN A 226 -10.53 31.76 -20.62
N GLU A 227 -9.50 32.56 -20.85
CA GLU A 227 -8.24 32.52 -20.11
C GLU A 227 -7.72 33.94 -19.90
N ASP A 228 -7.15 34.20 -18.73
CA ASP A 228 -6.39 35.40 -18.41
C ASP A 228 -5.07 35.00 -17.72
N ASN A 229 -4.31 35.98 -17.25
CA ASN A 229 -3.00 35.74 -16.63
C ASN A 229 -3.05 34.88 -15.35
N GLU A 230 -4.23 34.63 -14.78
CA GLU A 230 -4.38 33.80 -13.58
C GLU A 230 -4.74 32.36 -13.92
N SER A 231 -5.85 32.14 -14.64
CA SER A 231 -6.30 30.79 -15.01
C SER A 231 -7.43 30.80 -16.05
N LYS A 232 -7.80 29.61 -16.55
CA LYS A 232 -9.02 29.43 -17.33
C LYS A 232 -10.26 29.73 -16.48
N TYR A 233 -11.26 30.38 -17.08
CA TYR A 233 -12.50 30.76 -16.42
C TYR A 233 -13.68 30.74 -17.40
N TYR A 234 -14.88 30.89 -16.85
CA TYR A 234 -16.08 31.28 -17.60
C TYR A 234 -16.89 32.30 -16.83
N TRP A 235 -17.77 33.02 -17.52
CA TRP A 235 -18.65 33.99 -16.89
C TRP A 235 -19.90 33.29 -16.36
N ASP A 236 -20.03 33.18 -15.04
CA ASP A 236 -21.23 32.67 -14.38
C ASP A 236 -22.11 33.83 -13.89
N THR A 237 -23.40 33.56 -13.73
CA THR A 237 -24.37 34.53 -13.22
C THR A 237 -24.09 34.82 -11.75
N PHE A 238 -24.08 36.08 -11.33
CA PHE A 238 -23.82 36.47 -9.92
C PHE A 238 -25.06 36.40 -9.03
N LYS A 239 -26.25 36.53 -9.64
CA LYS A 239 -27.56 36.35 -8.99
C LYS A 239 -27.72 34.91 -8.51
N ARG A 240 -28.30 34.71 -7.32
CA ARG A 240 -28.60 33.40 -6.74
C ARG A 240 -30.08 33.32 -6.36
N LYS A 241 -30.70 32.14 -6.54
CA LYS A 241 -32.10 31.92 -6.16
C LYS A 241 -32.31 31.84 -4.65
N SER A 242 -31.28 31.49 -3.88
CA SER A 242 -31.37 31.21 -2.44
C SER A 242 -30.11 31.65 -1.68
N GLY A 243 -29.70 32.91 -1.84
CA GLY A 243 -28.55 33.47 -1.12
C GLY A 243 -28.94 34.16 0.19
N LYS A 244 -27.95 34.77 0.85
CA LYS A 244 -28.12 35.54 2.11
C LYS A 244 -27.63 36.99 2.01
N GLN A 245 -27.23 37.43 0.82
CA GLN A 245 -26.64 38.74 0.59
C GLN A 245 -27.63 39.58 -0.23
N TYR A 246 -28.06 40.72 0.32
CA TYR A 246 -29.09 41.57 -0.27
C TYR A 246 -28.61 43.02 -0.23
N TYR A 247 -28.32 43.59 -1.38
CA TYR A 247 -27.92 44.99 -1.52
C TYR A 247 -28.17 45.46 -2.95
N PRO A 248 -28.48 46.75 -3.17
CA PRO A 248 -28.64 47.29 -4.51
C PRO A 248 -27.29 47.34 -5.23
N ILE A 249 -27.30 47.01 -6.52
CA ILE A 249 -26.18 47.20 -7.47
C ILE A 249 -26.64 48.18 -8.55
N THR A 250 -25.89 49.26 -8.75
CA THR A 250 -26.21 50.26 -9.80
C THR A 250 -25.47 49.91 -11.09
N CYS A 251 -26.20 49.87 -12.20
CA CYS A 251 -25.68 49.58 -13.54
C CYS A 251 -25.18 50.86 -14.23
N PRO A 252 -24.34 50.75 -15.27
CA PRO A 252 -23.79 51.90 -16.00
C PRO A 252 -24.81 52.90 -16.56
N ASP A 253 -26.03 52.46 -16.88
CA ASP A 253 -27.13 53.32 -17.36
C ASP A 253 -27.95 53.97 -16.23
N GLY A 254 -27.57 53.72 -14.97
CA GLY A 254 -28.29 54.17 -13.78
C GLY A 254 -29.34 53.18 -13.25
N THR A 255 -29.60 52.05 -13.93
CA THR A 255 -30.55 51.03 -13.47
C THR A 255 -30.10 50.41 -12.16
N VAL A 256 -31.00 50.29 -11.17
CA VAL A 256 -30.68 49.69 -9.86
C VAL A 256 -31.25 48.28 -9.77
N LEU A 257 -30.36 47.30 -9.60
CA LEU A 257 -30.70 45.90 -9.35
C LEU A 257 -30.84 45.66 -7.84
N GLU A 258 -32.07 45.76 -7.34
CA GLU A 258 -32.41 45.47 -5.94
C GLU A 258 -33.55 44.44 -5.81
N TYR A 259 -34.53 44.50 -6.72
CA TYR A 259 -35.72 43.65 -6.72
C TYR A 259 -35.85 42.92 -8.06
N ASP A 260 -36.35 41.69 -8.03
CA ASP A 260 -36.73 40.96 -9.24
C ASP A 260 -38.12 41.37 -9.74
N ASP A 261 -38.54 40.80 -10.87
CA ASP A 261 -39.80 41.14 -11.55
C ASP A 261 -41.05 40.87 -10.69
N ASN A 262 -40.92 40.07 -9.63
CA ASN A 262 -41.99 39.77 -8.67
C ASN A 262 -41.91 40.62 -7.40
N GLY A 263 -40.99 41.59 -7.33
CA GLY A 263 -40.76 42.45 -6.17
C GLY A 263 -39.97 41.79 -5.04
N ASN A 264 -39.36 40.61 -5.26
CA ASN A 264 -38.52 39.98 -4.25
C ASN A 264 -37.11 40.58 -4.30
N LYS A 265 -36.47 40.73 -3.13
CA LYS A 265 -35.07 41.18 -3.08
C LYS A 265 -34.16 40.22 -3.84
N ILE A 266 -33.33 40.75 -4.72
CA ILE A 266 -32.34 39.96 -5.45
C ILE A 266 -31.26 39.50 -4.45
N SER A 267 -30.96 38.20 -4.49
CA SER A 267 -29.89 37.63 -3.71
C SER A 267 -28.60 37.48 -4.51
N TRP A 268 -27.49 37.90 -3.91
CA TRP A 268 -26.17 37.91 -4.52
C TRP A 268 -25.25 36.81 -3.98
N LEU A 269 -24.30 36.38 -4.81
CA LEU A 269 -23.31 35.36 -4.44
C LEU A 269 -22.36 35.81 -3.34
N ARG A 270 -21.91 37.08 -3.37
CA ARG A 270 -20.88 37.62 -2.47
C ARG A 270 -21.38 38.88 -1.76
N SER A 271 -20.71 39.27 -0.67
CA SER A 271 -21.00 40.52 0.04
C SER A 271 -20.69 41.75 -0.83
N ARG A 272 -21.26 42.92 -0.48
CA ARG A 272 -21.03 44.19 -1.21
C ARG A 272 -19.54 44.51 -1.36
N ASN A 273 -18.78 44.48 -0.25
CA ASN A 273 -17.35 44.79 -0.28
C ASN A 273 -16.57 43.87 -1.22
N ARG A 274 -16.94 42.59 -1.29
CA ARG A 274 -16.28 41.64 -2.18
C ARG A 274 -16.68 41.88 -3.64
N PHE A 275 -17.95 42.18 -3.90
CA PHE A 275 -18.43 42.57 -5.23
C PHE A 275 -17.69 43.81 -5.76
N GLU A 276 -17.58 44.87 -4.95
CA GLU A 276 -16.87 46.11 -5.33
C GLU A 276 -15.40 45.83 -5.65
N SER A 277 -14.70 45.07 -4.78
CA SER A 277 -13.31 44.68 -5.03
C SER A 277 -13.14 43.81 -6.28
N ASP A 278 -14.06 42.87 -6.54
CA ASP A 278 -13.99 42.01 -7.73
C ASP A 278 -14.36 42.79 -9.01
N LEU A 279 -15.22 43.80 -8.91
CA LEU A 279 -15.57 44.69 -10.02
C LEU A 279 -14.37 45.55 -10.42
N GLU A 280 -13.66 46.14 -9.45
CA GLU A 280 -12.43 46.90 -9.68
C GLU A 280 -11.33 46.05 -10.34
N LYS A 281 -11.21 44.78 -9.96
CA LYS A 281 -10.26 43.82 -10.54
C LYS A 281 -10.66 43.31 -11.93
N GLY A 282 -11.90 43.56 -12.36
CA GLY A 282 -12.45 42.99 -13.60
C GLY A 282 -12.80 41.50 -13.49
N ASP A 283 -12.94 40.97 -12.28
CA ASP A 283 -13.44 39.62 -12.01
C ASP A 283 -14.98 39.58 -11.96
N VAL A 284 -15.63 40.74 -11.92
CA VAL A 284 -17.07 40.92 -12.08
C VAL A 284 -17.33 41.90 -13.22
N ARG A 285 -18.41 41.66 -13.97
CA ARG A 285 -18.88 42.57 -15.03
C ARG A 285 -20.39 42.72 -14.99
N LEU A 286 -20.87 43.86 -15.46
CA LEU A 286 -22.27 44.13 -15.72
C LEU A 286 -22.47 44.15 -17.22
N ILE A 287 -23.34 43.28 -17.72
CA ILE A 287 -23.68 43.20 -19.14
C ILE A 287 -25.15 43.49 -19.36
N GLN A 288 -25.46 44.18 -20.44
CA GLN A 288 -26.83 44.33 -20.90
C GLN A 288 -27.23 43.08 -21.69
N LYS A 289 -28.40 42.55 -21.40
CA LYS A 289 -29.02 41.43 -22.10
C LYS A 289 -29.76 41.92 -23.34
N GLU A 290 -30.08 41.00 -24.23
CA GLU A 290 -30.84 41.29 -25.46
C GLU A 290 -32.24 41.85 -25.19
N ASP A 291 -32.84 41.51 -24.05
CA ASP A 291 -34.13 42.03 -23.58
C ASP A 291 -34.06 43.46 -22.98
N GLY A 292 -32.87 44.07 -22.97
CA GLY A 292 -32.61 45.38 -22.39
C GLY A 292 -32.32 45.38 -20.88
N GLY A 293 -32.53 44.25 -20.19
CA GLY A 293 -32.24 44.08 -18.76
C GLY A 293 -30.74 43.88 -18.49
N TRP A 294 -30.34 43.95 -17.22
CA TRP A 294 -28.93 43.76 -16.82
C TRP A 294 -28.66 42.38 -16.23
N SER A 295 -27.45 41.87 -16.46
CA SER A 295 -26.90 40.69 -15.81
C SER A 295 -25.57 41.03 -15.16
N VAL A 296 -25.46 40.73 -13.87
CA VAL A 296 -24.19 40.77 -13.15
C VAL A 296 -23.56 39.38 -13.28
N GLN A 297 -22.33 39.33 -13.80
CA GLN A 297 -21.57 38.10 -14.00
C GLN A 297 -20.23 38.17 -13.28
N PHE A 298 -19.68 37.02 -12.91
CA PHE A 298 -18.35 36.92 -12.32
C PHE A 298 -17.53 35.83 -13.00
N LYS A 299 -16.21 35.94 -12.93
CA LYS A 299 -15.29 34.90 -13.39
C LYS A 299 -15.35 33.71 -12.43
N GLN A 300 -15.94 32.62 -12.88
CA GLN A 300 -15.79 31.32 -12.24
C GLN A 300 -14.49 30.70 -12.76
N ARG A 301 -13.43 30.82 -11.97
CA ARG A 301 -12.10 30.28 -12.28
C ARG A 301 -12.08 28.77 -12.13
N LEU A 302 -11.32 28.09 -13.00
CA LEU A 302 -11.10 26.65 -12.96
C LEU A 302 -10.37 26.30 -11.66
N PRO A 303 -11.00 25.57 -10.72
CA PRO A 303 -10.31 25.15 -9.52
C PRO A 303 -9.33 24.02 -9.85
N LYS A 304 -8.33 23.81 -8.98
CA LYS A 304 -7.33 22.73 -9.14
C LYS A 304 -7.94 21.34 -9.34
N GLY A 305 -9.13 21.12 -8.78
CA GLY A 305 -9.95 19.93 -8.97
C GLY A 305 -11.18 19.99 -8.09
N LYS A 306 -12.00 18.94 -8.14
CA LYS A 306 -13.19 18.78 -7.30
C LYS A 306 -12.79 18.12 -5.98
N LYS A 307 -13.45 18.48 -4.86
CA LYS A 307 -13.25 17.72 -3.62
C LYS A 307 -13.94 16.36 -3.73
N PRO A 308 -13.27 15.26 -3.31
CA PRO A 308 -13.89 13.96 -3.34
C PRO A 308 -15.13 13.93 -2.45
N ARG A 309 -16.14 13.19 -2.89
CA ARG A 309 -17.41 13.05 -2.17
C ARG A 309 -17.33 11.81 -1.30
N SER A 310 -17.75 11.92 -0.04
CA SER A 310 -17.75 10.79 0.90
C SER A 310 -18.81 9.73 0.57
N ILE A 311 -19.76 10.02 -0.30
CA ILE A 311 -20.73 9.05 -0.79
C ILE A 311 -20.35 8.72 -2.23
N LEU A 312 -19.83 7.51 -2.45
CA LEU A 312 -19.36 7.01 -3.73
C LEU A 312 -20.55 6.34 -4.43
N ILE A 313 -21.27 7.16 -5.19
CA ILE A 313 -22.47 6.79 -5.93
C ILE A 313 -22.27 7.05 -7.42
N ASN A 314 -22.51 6.01 -8.22
CA ASN A 314 -22.41 6.09 -9.68
C ASN A 314 -23.80 6.44 -10.24
N GLU A 315 -24.22 7.71 -10.05
CA GLU A 315 -25.60 8.15 -10.30
C GLU A 315 -25.90 8.48 -11.76
N THR A 316 -24.91 8.62 -12.64
CA THR A 316 -25.19 8.99 -14.04
C THR A 316 -25.58 7.77 -14.86
N LEU A 317 -26.68 7.88 -15.63
CA LEU A 317 -27.16 6.84 -16.55
C LEU A 317 -26.11 6.34 -17.56
N LEU A 318 -25.06 7.13 -17.82
CA LEU A 318 -23.96 6.84 -18.75
C LEU A 318 -22.72 6.23 -18.09
N ASP A 319 -22.60 6.28 -16.76
CA ASP A 319 -21.42 5.81 -16.01
C ASP A 319 -21.90 5.08 -14.75
N LYS A 320 -22.33 3.83 -14.93
CA LYS A 320 -22.76 2.89 -13.88
C LYS A 320 -21.63 1.91 -13.56
N SER A 321 -20.38 2.35 -13.52
CA SER A 321 -19.22 1.49 -13.30
C SER A 321 -18.70 1.61 -11.86
N GLY A 322 -18.11 0.56 -11.29
CA GLY A 322 -17.54 0.59 -9.94
C GLY A 322 -18.39 -0.04 -8.83
N THR A 323 -19.23 -1.02 -9.16
CA THR A 323 -19.99 -1.87 -8.22
C THR A 323 -19.42 -3.29 -8.19
N THR A 324 -19.78 -4.13 -7.21
CA THR A 324 -19.26 -5.51 -7.11
C THR A 324 -19.45 -6.30 -8.41
N SER A 325 -20.59 -6.13 -9.11
CA SER A 325 -20.81 -6.76 -10.41
C SER A 325 -19.80 -6.37 -11.48
N ASP A 326 -19.30 -5.12 -11.44
CA ASP A 326 -18.30 -4.66 -12.39
C ASP A 326 -16.95 -5.33 -12.12
N GLY A 327 -16.59 -5.58 -10.85
CA GLY A 327 -15.39 -6.36 -10.52
C GLY A 327 -15.44 -7.79 -11.07
N SER A 328 -16.61 -8.45 -10.97
CA SER A 328 -16.80 -9.76 -11.58
C SER A 328 -16.68 -9.71 -13.11
N SER A 329 -17.19 -8.64 -13.74
CA SER A 329 -17.02 -8.40 -15.19
C SER A 329 -15.57 -8.16 -15.56
N ASP A 330 -14.80 -7.39 -14.77
CA ASP A 330 -13.36 -7.15 -15.00
C ASP A 330 -12.57 -8.46 -15.09
N LEU A 331 -12.92 -9.44 -14.23
CA LEU A 331 -12.33 -10.79 -14.28
C LEU A 331 -12.80 -11.58 -15.49
N LEU A 332 -14.10 -11.57 -15.79
CA LEU A 332 -14.66 -12.29 -16.93
C LEU A 332 -14.02 -11.81 -18.25
N ASP A 333 -13.84 -10.51 -18.41
CA ASP A 333 -13.21 -9.88 -19.58
C ASP A 333 -11.71 -10.18 -19.72
N LEU A 334 -11.09 -10.77 -18.70
CA LEU A 334 -9.66 -11.09 -18.66
C LEU A 334 -9.40 -12.59 -18.72
N PHE A 335 -10.24 -13.40 -18.08
CA PHE A 335 -10.08 -14.83 -17.94
C PHE A 335 -11.05 -15.66 -18.78
N ASP A 336 -12.13 -15.06 -19.30
CA ASP A 336 -13.30 -15.74 -19.90
C ASP A 336 -14.08 -16.63 -18.91
N PHE A 337 -13.78 -16.56 -17.61
CA PHE A 337 -14.54 -17.15 -16.51
C PHE A 337 -14.31 -16.35 -15.21
N HIS A 338 -14.93 -16.76 -14.10
CA HIS A 338 -14.72 -16.16 -12.78
C HIS A 338 -13.76 -17.01 -11.95
N PRO A 339 -12.45 -16.68 -11.87
CA PRO A 339 -11.49 -17.42 -11.07
C PRO A 339 -11.53 -17.06 -9.58
N PHE A 340 -12.23 -16.00 -9.20
CA PHE A 340 -12.22 -15.46 -7.85
C PHE A 340 -13.56 -14.81 -7.52
N ASP A 341 -14.01 -14.98 -6.29
CA ASP A 341 -15.27 -14.44 -5.80
C ASP A 341 -15.13 -13.01 -5.28
N ASN A 342 -16.09 -12.15 -5.60
CA ASN A 342 -16.19 -10.77 -5.09
C ASN A 342 -14.91 -9.90 -5.26
N PRO A 343 -14.25 -9.87 -6.43
CA PRO A 343 -13.14 -8.97 -6.67
C PRO A 343 -13.57 -7.50 -6.56
N LYS A 344 -12.70 -6.64 -6.03
CA LYS A 344 -12.95 -5.19 -6.02
C LYS A 344 -12.88 -4.61 -7.44
N PRO A 345 -13.77 -3.68 -7.82
CA PRO A 345 -13.81 -3.18 -9.20
C PRO A 345 -12.64 -2.27 -9.54
N LEU A 346 -12.11 -2.38 -10.76
CA LEU A 346 -10.98 -1.54 -11.21
C LEU A 346 -11.30 -0.05 -11.13
N LYS A 347 -12.55 0.32 -11.44
CA LYS A 347 -13.00 1.72 -11.41
C LYS A 347 -12.89 2.33 -10.01
N LEU A 348 -13.32 1.60 -8.98
CA LEU A 348 -13.26 2.05 -7.58
C LEU A 348 -11.82 2.32 -7.17
N LEU A 349 -10.94 1.36 -7.42
CA LEU A 349 -9.52 1.47 -7.08
C LEU A 349 -8.84 2.59 -7.86
N SER A 350 -9.15 2.72 -9.15
CA SER A 350 -8.60 3.78 -10.00
C SER A 350 -8.99 5.17 -9.50
N ASP A 351 -10.24 5.36 -9.07
CA ASP A 351 -10.71 6.65 -8.54
C ASP A 351 -10.03 6.97 -7.21
N LEU A 352 -9.87 6.00 -6.30
CA LEU A 352 -9.17 6.20 -5.03
C LEU A 352 -7.68 6.50 -5.23
N ILE A 353 -7.00 5.76 -6.11
CA ILE A 353 -5.58 5.94 -6.42
C ILE A 353 -5.35 7.33 -7.04
N ASN A 354 -6.18 7.75 -7.99
CA ASN A 354 -6.05 9.06 -8.65
C ASN A 354 -6.23 10.26 -7.70
N ILE A 355 -6.91 10.09 -6.57
CA ILE A 355 -7.11 11.16 -5.58
C ILE A 355 -5.79 11.46 -4.82
N VAL A 356 -4.89 10.48 -4.70
CA VAL A 356 -3.79 10.49 -3.73
C VAL A 356 -2.42 10.32 -4.39
N VAL A 357 -2.33 9.44 -5.38
CA VAL A 357 -1.06 8.86 -5.87
C VAL A 357 -0.56 9.61 -7.09
N SER A 358 0.64 10.14 -6.98
CA SER A 358 1.36 10.85 -8.05
C SER A 358 2.30 9.91 -8.81
N ASP A 359 2.93 10.43 -9.87
CA ASP A 359 3.92 9.68 -10.64
C ASP A 359 5.11 9.25 -9.76
N GLY A 360 5.56 8.00 -9.91
CA GLY A 360 6.68 7.44 -9.16
C GLY A 360 6.37 7.01 -7.71
N ASP A 361 5.14 7.23 -7.21
CA ASP A 361 4.73 6.83 -5.86
C ASP A 361 4.54 5.30 -5.73
N TYR A 362 4.68 4.79 -4.50
CA TYR A 362 4.38 3.40 -4.16
C TYR A 362 2.94 3.25 -3.63
N VAL A 363 2.24 2.25 -4.17
CA VAL A 363 0.95 1.76 -3.67
C VAL A 363 1.13 0.34 -3.14
N LEU A 364 0.80 0.12 -1.88
CA LEU A 364 0.88 -1.18 -1.22
C LEU A 364 -0.52 -1.76 -1.01
N ASP A 365 -0.69 -3.04 -1.32
CA ASP A 365 -1.86 -3.82 -0.96
C ASP A 365 -1.39 -5.17 -0.43
N PHE A 366 -1.55 -5.36 0.89
CA PHE A 366 -1.12 -6.56 1.57
C PHE A 366 -2.26 -7.56 1.83
N PHE A 367 -3.41 -7.36 1.19
CA PHE A 367 -4.50 -8.31 1.05
C PHE A 367 -4.84 -8.44 -0.44
N GLY A 368 -3.86 -8.88 -1.23
CA GLY A 368 -3.90 -8.73 -2.68
C GLY A 368 -5.08 -9.40 -3.38
N GLY A 369 -5.61 -10.49 -2.81
CA GLY A 369 -6.78 -11.21 -3.30
C GLY A 369 -6.66 -11.51 -4.78
N SER A 370 -7.66 -11.10 -5.56
CA SER A 370 -7.62 -11.27 -7.02
C SER A 370 -6.51 -10.51 -7.76
N GLY A 371 -5.84 -9.50 -7.16
CA GLY A 371 -4.85 -8.64 -7.83
C GLY A 371 -5.44 -7.39 -8.48
N SER A 372 -6.58 -6.90 -7.96
CA SER A 372 -7.29 -5.76 -8.54
C SER A 372 -6.52 -4.44 -8.44
N THR A 373 -5.79 -4.21 -7.34
CA THR A 373 -4.98 -3.00 -7.13
C THR A 373 -3.83 -2.90 -8.14
N ALA A 374 -3.08 -4.00 -8.35
CA ALA A 374 -2.02 -4.06 -9.33
C ALA A 374 -2.54 -3.80 -10.76
N HIS A 375 -3.65 -4.45 -11.15
CA HIS A 375 -4.28 -4.23 -12.46
C HIS A 375 -4.71 -2.77 -12.63
N ALA A 376 -5.35 -2.14 -11.63
CA ALA A 376 -5.74 -0.74 -11.71
C ALA A 376 -4.54 0.19 -11.94
N ILE A 377 -3.41 -0.07 -11.28
CA ILE A 377 -2.18 0.72 -11.42
C ILE A 377 -1.58 0.58 -12.83
N LEU A 378 -1.56 -0.63 -13.40
CA LEU A 378 -1.08 -0.85 -14.77
C LEU A 378 -1.92 -0.06 -15.78
N GLU A 379 -3.25 -0.08 -15.64
CA GLU A 379 -4.15 0.68 -16.51
C GLU A 379 -3.97 2.20 -16.35
N LEU A 380 -3.84 2.68 -15.11
CA LEU A 380 -3.58 4.10 -14.82
C LEU A 380 -2.24 4.57 -15.38
N ASN A 381 -1.16 3.79 -15.20
CA ASN A 381 0.15 4.12 -15.74
C ASN A 381 0.11 4.22 -17.26
N LYS A 382 -0.59 3.30 -17.94
CA LYS A 382 -0.78 3.39 -19.39
C LYS A 382 -1.60 4.61 -19.79
N ASN A 383 -2.68 4.91 -19.08
CA ASN A 383 -3.57 6.04 -19.43
C ASN A 383 -2.87 7.39 -19.24
N ASP A 384 -2.06 7.52 -18.20
CA ASP A 384 -1.41 8.77 -17.81
C ASP A 384 0.03 8.89 -18.31
N ASN A 385 0.58 7.82 -18.93
CA ASN A 385 2.00 7.66 -19.23
C ASN A 385 2.88 7.94 -17.99
N ALA A 386 2.53 7.27 -16.88
CA ALA A 386 3.16 7.40 -15.57
C ALA A 386 3.84 6.11 -15.13
N TYR A 387 4.59 6.19 -14.03
CA TYR A 387 5.45 5.16 -13.45
C TYR A 387 5.13 4.91 -11.97
N ARG A 388 3.83 4.86 -11.61
CA ARG A 388 3.39 4.45 -10.27
C ARG A 388 3.78 3.00 -10.02
N LYS A 389 4.20 2.66 -8.81
CA LYS A 389 4.73 1.32 -8.47
C LYS A 389 3.77 0.61 -7.53
N PHE A 390 3.49 -0.66 -7.79
CA PHE A 390 2.71 -1.48 -6.86
C PHE A 390 3.57 -2.46 -6.07
N ILE A 391 3.19 -2.69 -4.83
CA ILE A 391 3.65 -3.81 -4.01
C ILE A 391 2.42 -4.57 -3.56
N LEU A 392 2.27 -5.80 -4.03
CA LEU A 392 1.15 -6.66 -3.70
C LEU A 392 1.63 -7.82 -2.84
N VAL A 393 0.94 -8.12 -1.74
CA VAL A 393 1.22 -9.29 -0.91
C VAL A 393 0.02 -10.22 -0.92
N GLN A 394 0.26 -11.50 -1.20
CA GLN A 394 -0.78 -12.52 -1.20
C GLN A 394 -0.25 -13.80 -0.56
N ILE A 395 -1.01 -14.33 0.39
CA ILE A 395 -0.72 -15.62 1.01
C ILE A 395 -1.01 -16.76 0.02
N ASP A 396 -0.21 -17.83 0.11
CA ASP A 396 -0.32 -19.02 -0.74
C ASP A 396 -1.46 -19.97 -0.29
N GLU A 397 -2.66 -19.40 -0.15
CA GLU A 397 -3.85 -20.12 0.30
C GLU A 397 -4.34 -21.08 -0.79
N LYS A 398 -4.45 -22.36 -0.44
CA LYS A 398 -4.91 -23.40 -1.36
C LYS A 398 -6.40 -23.25 -1.68
N LEU A 399 -6.72 -23.38 -2.96
CA LEU A 399 -8.11 -23.48 -3.40
C LEU A 399 -8.75 -24.79 -2.91
N LYS A 400 -10.07 -24.76 -2.75
CA LYS A 400 -10.84 -25.97 -2.44
C LYS A 400 -10.88 -26.87 -3.69
N ASN A 401 -10.93 -28.18 -3.49
CA ASN A 401 -10.86 -29.16 -4.60
C ASN A 401 -12.07 -29.07 -5.56
N ASP A 402 -13.19 -28.51 -5.11
CA ASP A 402 -14.41 -28.29 -5.88
C ASP A 402 -14.50 -26.88 -6.50
N ASP A 403 -13.47 -26.06 -6.33
CA ASP A 403 -13.39 -24.74 -6.94
C ASP A 403 -13.18 -24.85 -8.46
N PHE A 404 -13.97 -24.11 -9.23
CA PHE A 404 -13.85 -24.10 -10.69
C PHE A 404 -12.49 -23.59 -11.17
N ALA A 405 -11.86 -22.68 -10.43
CA ALA A 405 -10.49 -22.25 -10.72
C ALA A 405 -9.50 -23.41 -10.54
N TYR A 406 -9.74 -24.33 -9.60
CA TYR A 406 -8.91 -25.52 -9.42
C TYR A 406 -8.93 -26.43 -10.66
N ASP A 407 -10.12 -26.61 -11.26
CA ASP A 407 -10.31 -27.36 -12.51
C ASP A 407 -9.63 -26.69 -13.71
N LYS A 408 -9.45 -25.36 -13.67
CA LYS A 408 -8.72 -24.59 -14.68
C LYS A 408 -7.20 -24.61 -14.50
N GLY A 409 -6.70 -25.24 -13.44
CA GLY A 409 -5.28 -25.47 -13.21
C GLY A 409 -4.65 -24.62 -12.10
N TYR A 410 -5.37 -23.65 -11.54
CA TYR A 410 -4.89 -22.87 -10.41
C TYR A 410 -4.87 -23.73 -9.14
N LYS A 411 -3.84 -23.61 -8.30
CA LYS A 411 -3.75 -24.38 -7.04
C LYS A 411 -3.95 -23.50 -5.83
N THR A 412 -3.55 -22.24 -5.92
CA THR A 412 -3.68 -21.28 -4.83
C THR A 412 -4.29 -19.96 -5.31
N ILE A 413 -4.74 -19.14 -4.36
CA ILE A 413 -5.17 -17.78 -4.65
C ILE A 413 -4.02 -16.98 -5.26
N PHE A 414 -2.79 -17.21 -4.81
CA PHE A 414 -1.59 -16.57 -5.36
C PHE A 414 -1.42 -16.84 -6.86
N ASP A 415 -1.71 -18.05 -7.34
CA ASP A 415 -1.66 -18.38 -8.77
C ASP A 415 -2.63 -17.51 -9.58
N ILE A 416 -3.85 -17.31 -9.06
CA ILE A 416 -4.88 -16.45 -9.69
C ILE A 416 -4.41 -15.00 -9.71
N THR A 417 -3.86 -14.51 -8.58
CA THR A 417 -3.31 -13.15 -8.47
C THR A 417 -2.20 -12.92 -9.49
N LYS A 418 -1.22 -13.83 -9.55
CA LYS A 418 -0.09 -13.78 -10.49
C LYS A 418 -0.59 -13.73 -11.92
N ASP A 419 -1.50 -14.63 -12.29
CA ASP A 419 -2.01 -14.73 -13.66
C ASP A 419 -2.89 -13.53 -14.05
N ARG A 420 -3.64 -12.93 -13.11
CA ARG A 420 -4.39 -11.68 -13.38
C ARG A 420 -3.44 -10.56 -13.78
N ILE A 421 -2.33 -10.40 -13.07
CA ILE A 421 -1.36 -9.32 -13.34
C ILE A 421 -0.69 -9.57 -14.70
N ILE A 422 -0.26 -10.80 -14.98
CA ILE A 422 0.32 -11.18 -16.28
C ILE A 422 -0.65 -10.85 -17.42
N LYS A 423 -1.90 -11.36 -17.34
CA LYS A 423 -2.92 -11.13 -18.37
C LYS A 423 -3.26 -9.65 -18.53
N ALA A 424 -3.27 -8.86 -17.45
CA ALA A 424 -3.50 -7.42 -17.52
C ALA A 424 -2.38 -6.72 -18.31
N GLY A 425 -1.11 -7.03 -18.00
CA GLY A 425 0.05 -6.53 -18.75
C GLY A 425 0.01 -6.93 -20.23
N GLU A 426 -0.28 -8.20 -20.52
CA GLU A 426 -0.42 -8.71 -21.89
C GLU A 426 -1.54 -8.00 -22.67
N LYS A 427 -2.71 -7.80 -22.03
CA LYS A 427 -3.86 -7.11 -22.62
C LYS A 427 -3.50 -5.66 -22.96
N ILE A 428 -2.81 -4.97 -22.04
CA ILE A 428 -2.33 -3.60 -22.26
C ILE A 428 -1.34 -3.55 -23.43
N LYS A 429 -0.33 -4.43 -23.46
CA LYS A 429 0.68 -4.46 -24.52
C LYS A 429 0.09 -4.80 -25.88
N LYS A 430 -0.83 -5.76 -25.94
CA LYS A 430 -1.52 -6.16 -27.16
C LYS A 430 -2.39 -5.03 -27.72
N ALA A 431 -3.07 -4.28 -26.86
CA ALA A 431 -3.89 -3.14 -27.26
C ALA A 431 -3.04 -1.90 -27.61
N ASN A 432 -1.82 -1.78 -27.04
CA ASN A 432 -0.94 -0.62 -27.21
C ASN A 432 0.51 -1.08 -27.48
N PRO A 433 0.83 -1.52 -28.72
CA PRO A 433 2.16 -2.07 -29.04
C PRO A 433 3.31 -1.10 -28.78
N ASP A 434 3.08 0.19 -28.99
CA ASP A 434 4.07 1.27 -28.82
C ASP A 434 4.26 1.72 -27.36
N TYR A 435 3.45 1.21 -26.43
CA TYR A 435 3.60 1.53 -25.02
C TYR A 435 4.83 0.82 -24.44
N ASN A 436 5.73 1.61 -23.86
CA ASN A 436 7.01 1.15 -23.27
C ASN A 436 7.07 1.37 -21.75
N GLY A 437 5.93 1.59 -21.10
CA GLY A 437 5.89 1.67 -19.65
C GLY A 437 6.01 0.29 -18.99
N ASP A 438 6.28 0.29 -17.69
CA ASP A 438 6.45 -0.93 -16.89
C ASP A 438 5.11 -1.66 -16.74
N ILE A 439 5.01 -2.83 -17.36
CA ILE A 439 3.86 -3.76 -17.30
C ILE A 439 4.19 -5.07 -16.60
N GLY A 440 5.48 -5.26 -16.25
CA GLY A 440 5.96 -6.45 -15.58
C GLY A 440 5.88 -6.31 -14.06
N PHE A 441 6.42 -7.31 -13.38
CA PHE A 441 6.62 -7.32 -11.94
C PHE A 441 7.64 -8.39 -11.54
N LYS A 442 8.22 -8.24 -10.35
CA LYS A 442 9.10 -9.25 -9.74
C LYS A 442 8.37 -9.99 -8.64
N ILE A 443 8.67 -11.27 -8.49
CA ILE A 443 8.12 -12.16 -7.47
C ILE A 443 9.18 -12.46 -6.41
N PHE A 444 8.74 -12.34 -5.16
CA PHE A 444 9.48 -12.75 -3.97
C PHE A 444 8.61 -13.65 -3.10
N GLU A 445 9.22 -14.44 -2.22
CA GLU A 445 8.52 -15.36 -1.33
C GLU A 445 9.16 -15.37 0.06
N THR A 446 8.34 -15.41 1.10
CA THR A 446 8.81 -15.74 2.45
C THR A 446 8.96 -17.24 2.62
N VAL A 447 10.13 -17.69 3.07
CA VAL A 447 10.43 -19.10 3.36
C VAL A 447 10.82 -19.28 4.82
N ASN A 448 10.72 -20.50 5.34
CA ASN A 448 11.13 -20.79 6.72
C ASN A 448 12.64 -20.50 6.90
N ASP A 449 13.01 -19.93 8.05
CA ASP A 449 14.43 -19.76 8.37
C ASP A 449 15.09 -21.12 8.64
N PHE A 450 15.84 -21.61 7.66
CA PHE A 450 16.58 -22.87 7.76
C PHE A 450 17.74 -22.82 8.75
N ARG A 451 18.11 -21.64 9.26
CA ARG A 451 19.13 -21.45 10.29
C ARG A 451 18.55 -21.51 11.70
N ALA A 452 17.22 -21.39 11.83
CA ALA A 452 16.56 -21.44 13.14
C ALA A 452 16.72 -22.85 13.74
N LYS A 453 17.40 -22.96 14.89
CA LYS A 453 17.57 -24.20 15.66
C LYS A 453 16.60 -24.21 16.85
N ASN A 454 16.02 -25.37 17.17
CA ASN A 454 15.13 -25.51 18.35
C ASN A 454 15.95 -25.38 19.65
N GLU A 455 15.61 -24.44 20.52
CA GLU A 455 16.26 -24.24 21.82
C GLU A 455 16.18 -25.48 22.75
N SER A 456 15.23 -26.39 22.51
CA SER A 456 15.02 -27.61 23.30
C SER A 456 16.07 -28.71 23.11
N GLU A 457 17.02 -28.56 22.17
CA GLU A 457 18.12 -29.52 21.93
C GLU A 457 19.46 -29.14 22.62
N LEU A 458 19.44 -28.19 23.57
CA LEU A 458 20.59 -27.82 24.39
C LEU A 458 20.95 -28.94 25.40
N THR A 459 21.60 -30.00 24.92
CA THR A 459 22.28 -30.99 25.78
C THR A 459 23.78 -30.97 25.53
N LEU A 460 24.58 -31.07 26.61
CA LEU A 460 26.05 -31.09 26.62
C LEU A 460 26.69 -32.19 25.73
N SER A 461 25.89 -33.11 25.20
CA SER A 461 26.29 -34.22 24.33
C SER A 461 26.40 -33.85 22.83
N ASN A 462 25.87 -32.71 22.38
CA ASN A 462 25.92 -32.28 20.98
C ASN A 462 26.97 -31.18 20.76
N LEU A 463 28.26 -31.55 20.82
CA LEU A 463 29.38 -30.66 20.54
C LEU A 463 29.56 -30.35 19.04
N SER A 464 28.75 -30.92 18.15
CA SER A 464 28.67 -30.58 16.71
C SER A 464 27.75 -29.38 16.43
N PHE A 465 27.57 -28.49 17.42
CA PHE A 465 26.60 -27.39 17.39
C PHE A 465 26.88 -26.36 16.27
N PHE A 466 28.12 -26.33 15.78
CA PHE A 466 28.66 -25.44 14.75
C PHE A 466 29.12 -26.18 13.48
N ASP A 467 28.75 -27.46 13.30
CA ASP A 467 28.94 -28.12 12.01
C ASP A 467 27.88 -27.60 11.03
N ASP A 468 28.06 -26.35 10.60
CA ASP A 468 27.16 -25.72 9.66
C ASP A 468 27.27 -26.43 8.31
N VAL A 469 26.12 -26.95 7.86
CA VAL A 469 25.96 -27.62 6.58
C VAL A 469 26.30 -26.61 5.47
N VAL A 470 27.10 -27.04 4.49
CA VAL A 470 27.37 -26.25 3.28
C VAL A 470 26.03 -25.80 2.68
N LEU A 471 25.84 -24.47 2.56
CA LEU A 471 24.62 -23.89 2.01
C LEU A 471 24.34 -24.46 0.63
N THR A 472 23.09 -24.87 0.38
CA THR A 472 22.65 -25.15 -0.99
C THR A 472 22.64 -23.85 -1.80
N PRO A 473 22.69 -23.91 -3.15
CA PRO A 473 22.58 -22.71 -3.98
C PRO A 473 21.32 -21.88 -3.67
N GLU A 474 20.19 -22.55 -3.41
CA GLU A 474 18.93 -21.88 -3.05
C GLU A 474 19.01 -21.19 -1.68
N GLN A 475 19.62 -21.84 -0.68
CA GLN A 475 19.85 -21.24 0.64
C GLN A 475 20.79 -20.05 0.57
N TYR A 476 21.83 -20.13 -0.27
CA TYR A 476 22.75 -19.03 -0.53
C TYR A 476 22.00 -17.81 -1.09
N ASP A 477 21.18 -18.00 -2.12
CA ASP A 477 20.42 -16.94 -2.77
C ASP A 477 19.36 -16.33 -1.84
N THR A 478 18.73 -17.17 -1.01
CA THR A 478 17.78 -16.74 0.01
C THR A 478 18.44 -15.84 1.05
N LEU A 479 19.65 -16.17 1.52
CA LEU A 479 20.38 -15.32 2.47
C LEU A 479 20.79 -14.00 1.85
N LEU A 480 21.31 -14.03 0.63
CA LEU A 480 21.69 -12.82 -0.09
C LEU A 480 20.50 -11.87 -0.23
N THR A 481 19.36 -12.37 -0.71
CA THR A 481 18.12 -11.60 -0.86
C THR A 481 17.66 -11.03 0.48
N THR A 482 17.61 -11.86 1.51
CA THR A 482 17.19 -11.44 2.87
C THR A 482 18.11 -10.36 3.44
N TRP A 483 19.42 -10.52 3.30
CA TRP A 483 20.39 -9.58 3.87
C TRP A 483 20.39 -8.23 3.16
N CYS A 484 20.27 -8.21 1.83
CA CYS A 484 20.13 -6.96 1.09
C CYS A 484 18.95 -6.13 1.61
N VAL A 485 17.78 -6.76 1.77
CA VAL A 485 16.57 -6.09 2.27
C VAL A 485 16.73 -5.68 3.72
N TYR A 486 17.27 -6.58 4.56
CA TYR A 486 17.50 -6.31 5.97
C TYR A 486 18.46 -5.14 6.19
N ASP A 487 19.48 -4.97 5.34
CA ASP A 487 20.40 -3.85 5.40
C ASP A 487 19.84 -2.55 4.79
N GLY A 488 18.63 -2.58 4.23
CA GLY A 488 17.88 -1.41 3.76
C GLY A 488 17.81 -1.22 2.24
N SER A 489 18.33 -2.17 1.44
CA SER A 489 18.21 -2.11 -0.01
C SER A 489 16.80 -2.46 -0.45
N LEU A 490 16.23 -1.69 -1.39
CA LEU A 490 14.94 -2.03 -2.00
C LEU A 490 15.05 -3.34 -2.77
N LEU A 491 13.96 -4.12 -2.82
CA LEU A 491 13.88 -5.37 -3.60
C LEU A 491 14.11 -5.18 -5.10
N THR A 492 13.91 -3.95 -5.60
CA THR A 492 14.16 -3.59 -6.99
C THR A 492 15.59 -3.15 -7.26
N THR A 493 16.41 -2.99 -6.21
CA THR A 493 17.83 -2.61 -6.32
C THR A 493 18.61 -3.76 -6.94
N PRO A 494 19.38 -3.53 -8.01
CA PRO A 494 20.22 -4.57 -8.61
C PRO A 494 21.28 -5.08 -7.63
N ILE A 495 21.54 -6.38 -7.69
CA ILE A 495 22.66 -7.03 -6.98
C ILE A 495 23.71 -7.39 -8.04
N GLU A 496 24.89 -6.81 -7.92
CA GLU A 496 25.98 -6.99 -8.88
C GLU A 496 26.95 -8.08 -8.42
N ASP A 497 27.21 -9.07 -9.28
CA ASP A 497 28.21 -10.11 -9.01
C ASP A 497 29.63 -9.51 -9.14
N VAL A 498 30.45 -9.73 -8.11
CA VAL A 498 31.83 -9.24 -8.01
C VAL A 498 32.77 -10.43 -7.91
N ASP A 499 33.66 -10.56 -8.89
CA ASP A 499 34.75 -11.55 -8.85
C ASP A 499 35.99 -10.97 -8.16
N LEU A 500 36.48 -11.68 -7.14
CA LEU A 500 37.67 -11.36 -6.35
C LEU A 500 38.69 -12.51 -6.48
N ASP A 501 39.33 -12.60 -7.64
CA ASP A 501 40.28 -13.67 -8.00
C ASP A 501 39.68 -15.08 -7.85
N GLY A 502 38.49 -15.29 -8.43
CA GLY A 502 37.73 -16.54 -8.38
C GLY A 502 36.80 -16.67 -7.16
N TYR A 503 36.88 -15.74 -6.19
CA TYR A 503 35.92 -15.68 -5.08
C TYR A 503 34.69 -14.86 -5.48
N LYS A 504 33.50 -15.46 -5.37
CA LYS A 504 32.23 -14.82 -5.68
C LYS A 504 31.75 -13.95 -4.52
N ALA A 505 31.66 -12.64 -4.74
CA ALA A 505 31.04 -11.67 -3.85
C ALA A 505 29.89 -10.94 -4.57
N HIS A 506 29.10 -10.16 -3.82
CA HIS A 506 27.98 -9.40 -4.38
C HIS A 506 27.98 -7.96 -3.85
N LEU A 507 27.78 -6.98 -4.72
CA LEU A 507 27.64 -5.57 -4.34
C LEU A 507 26.18 -5.14 -4.51
N CYS A 508 25.60 -4.57 -3.46
CA CYS A 508 24.25 -3.99 -3.52
C CYS A 508 24.21 -2.73 -2.65
N ASP A 509 23.88 -1.59 -3.25
CA ASP A 509 23.71 -0.30 -2.57
C ASP A 509 24.90 0.05 -1.65
N GLY A 510 26.13 -0.06 -2.17
CA GLY A 510 27.36 0.23 -1.42
C GLY A 510 27.74 -0.80 -0.34
N ARG A 511 27.08 -1.96 -0.28
CA ARG A 511 27.38 -3.04 0.66
C ARG A 511 27.90 -4.26 -0.08
N LEU A 512 29.07 -4.75 0.30
CA LEU A 512 29.70 -5.94 -0.27
C LEU A 512 29.37 -7.17 0.58
N TYR A 513 28.71 -8.14 -0.02
CA TYR A 513 28.32 -9.41 0.59
C TYR A 513 29.27 -10.53 0.18
N MET A 514 29.80 -11.23 1.18
CA MET A 514 30.76 -12.33 1.01
C MET A 514 30.22 -13.58 1.72
N ILE A 515 29.38 -14.32 1.00
CA ILE A 515 28.69 -15.51 1.54
C ILE A 515 29.41 -16.80 1.14
N ALA A 516 30.11 -16.80 0.01
CA ALA A 516 30.76 -18.01 -0.51
C ALA A 516 31.85 -18.54 0.44
N PRO A 517 32.04 -19.87 0.53
CA PRO A 517 33.14 -20.46 1.31
C PRO A 517 34.49 -20.26 0.62
N ASN A 518 35.57 -20.65 1.30
CA ASN A 518 36.94 -20.67 0.78
C ASN A 518 37.52 -19.29 0.39
N PHE A 519 37.31 -18.27 1.24
CA PHE A 519 37.94 -16.97 1.05
C PHE A 519 39.48 -17.05 1.24
N THR A 520 40.25 -16.62 0.24
CA THR A 520 41.71 -16.73 0.18
C THR A 520 42.42 -15.39 0.39
N SER A 521 43.74 -15.43 0.65
CA SER A 521 44.55 -14.20 0.74
C SER A 521 44.69 -13.50 -0.62
N GLU A 522 44.61 -14.25 -1.72
CA GLU A 522 44.56 -13.73 -3.08
C GLU A 522 43.26 -12.96 -3.33
N ALA A 523 42.11 -13.48 -2.88
CA ALA A 523 40.83 -12.79 -2.94
C ALA A 523 40.85 -11.50 -2.10
N LEU A 524 41.47 -11.52 -0.92
CA LEU A 524 41.68 -10.32 -0.10
C LEU A 524 42.54 -9.28 -0.83
N LYS A 525 43.63 -9.70 -1.48
CA LYS A 525 44.46 -8.80 -2.28
C LYS A 525 43.68 -8.21 -3.45
N ALA A 526 42.87 -9.03 -4.13
CA ALA A 526 42.00 -8.58 -5.23
C ALA A 526 40.97 -7.56 -4.73
N LEU A 527 40.38 -7.76 -3.55
CA LEU A 527 39.48 -6.79 -2.91
C LEU A 527 40.17 -5.44 -2.70
N LEU A 528 41.34 -5.42 -2.04
CA LEU A 528 42.09 -4.19 -1.79
C LEU A 528 42.52 -3.49 -3.09
N GLN A 529 42.91 -4.27 -4.10
CA GLN A 529 43.23 -3.74 -5.42
C GLN A 529 42.02 -3.12 -6.11
N LYS A 530 40.85 -3.75 -6.02
CA LYS A 530 39.61 -3.23 -6.59
C LYS A 530 39.17 -1.94 -5.88
N LEU A 531 39.25 -1.90 -4.55
CA LEU A 531 39.05 -0.67 -3.76
C LEU A 531 39.97 0.48 -4.21
N ASP A 532 41.22 0.18 -4.56
CA ASP A 532 42.20 1.18 -5.02
C ASP A 532 41.99 1.64 -6.47
N SER A 533 41.70 0.70 -7.38
CA SER A 533 41.85 0.90 -8.84
C SER A 533 40.54 1.18 -9.57
N ASP A 534 39.44 0.58 -9.11
CA ASP A 534 38.13 0.69 -9.75
C ASP A 534 37.36 1.85 -9.14
N LYS A 535 37.03 2.87 -9.93
CA LYS A 535 36.38 4.09 -9.43
C LYS A 535 34.92 3.85 -9.02
N ASP A 536 34.27 2.89 -9.66
CA ASP A 536 32.84 2.62 -9.44
C ASP A 536 32.64 1.60 -8.31
N PHE A 537 33.72 0.93 -7.88
CA PHE A 537 33.75 0.05 -6.71
C PHE A 537 34.04 0.85 -5.43
N ASP A 538 32.97 1.25 -4.74
CA ASP A 538 33.02 2.07 -3.52
C ASP A 538 32.11 1.52 -2.40
N PRO A 539 32.35 0.30 -1.89
CA PRO A 539 31.57 -0.23 -0.78
C PRO A 539 31.95 0.47 0.53
N ASN A 540 30.95 0.90 1.30
CA ASN A 540 31.11 1.46 2.65
C ASN A 540 30.88 0.42 3.75
N LYS A 541 30.42 -0.79 3.40
CA LYS A 541 30.19 -1.88 4.34
C LYS A 541 30.53 -3.22 3.71
N VAL A 542 31.19 -4.09 4.46
CA VAL A 542 31.45 -5.48 4.10
C VAL A 542 30.70 -6.38 5.08
N VAL A 543 29.84 -7.24 4.55
CA VAL A 543 29.06 -8.21 5.31
C VAL A 543 29.47 -9.61 4.86
N PHE A 544 29.94 -10.45 5.79
CA PHE A 544 30.36 -11.80 5.44
C PHE A 544 29.70 -12.87 6.31
N TYR A 545 29.51 -14.05 5.72
CA TYR A 545 28.87 -15.19 6.39
C TYR A 545 29.87 -15.88 7.32
N GLY A 546 29.70 -15.70 8.63
CA GLY A 546 30.67 -16.12 9.63
C GLY A 546 31.02 -17.61 9.55
N SER A 547 30.02 -18.45 9.34
CA SER A 547 30.17 -19.91 9.26
C SER A 547 31.02 -20.40 8.09
N ASN A 548 31.13 -19.61 7.01
CA ASN A 548 31.93 -19.95 5.83
C ASN A 548 33.36 -19.39 5.87
N PHE A 549 33.73 -18.69 6.94
CA PHE A 549 35.04 -18.08 7.12
C PHE A 549 35.78 -18.71 8.29
N GLU A 550 36.99 -19.24 8.04
CA GLU A 550 37.89 -19.65 9.12
C GLU A 550 38.27 -18.46 10.00
N SER A 551 38.35 -18.66 11.32
CA SER A 551 38.62 -17.57 12.28
C SER A 551 39.91 -16.79 11.96
N ALA A 552 40.95 -17.48 11.46
CA ALA A 552 42.19 -16.84 11.03
C ALA A 552 41.95 -15.87 9.85
N LYS A 553 41.10 -16.25 8.88
CA LYS A 553 40.73 -15.42 7.72
C LYS A 553 39.83 -14.25 8.11
N GLN A 554 38.94 -14.43 9.09
CA GLN A 554 38.14 -13.33 9.63
C GLN A 554 39.03 -12.25 10.26
N MET A 555 40.04 -12.65 11.04
CA MET A 555 41.01 -11.71 11.63
C MET A 555 41.86 -11.04 10.54
N GLU A 556 42.36 -11.80 9.57
CA GLU A 556 43.15 -11.27 8.45
C GLU A 556 42.35 -10.20 7.67
N LEU A 557 41.09 -10.46 7.35
CA LEU A 557 40.20 -9.50 6.67
C LEU A 557 40.01 -8.22 7.50
N ASN A 558 39.75 -8.35 8.80
CA ASN A 558 39.53 -7.21 9.70
C ASN A 558 40.78 -6.34 9.84
N GLU A 559 41.95 -6.95 10.02
CA GLU A 559 43.22 -6.23 10.12
C GLU A 559 43.58 -5.54 8.79
N ALA A 560 43.36 -6.22 7.67
CA ALA A 560 43.61 -5.67 6.34
C ALA A 560 42.72 -4.46 6.03
N LEU A 561 41.42 -4.54 6.31
CA LEU A 561 40.49 -3.41 6.08
C LEU A 561 40.77 -2.22 7.00
N LYS A 562 41.17 -2.46 8.27
CA LYS A 562 41.57 -1.39 9.20
C LYS A 562 42.90 -0.72 8.85
N SER A 563 43.85 -1.50 8.36
CA SER A 563 45.19 -1.00 7.98
C SER A 563 45.25 -0.49 6.55
N TYR A 564 44.20 -0.70 5.75
CA TYR A 564 44.09 -0.24 4.38
C TYR A 564 44.25 1.28 4.32
N ALA A 565 45.27 1.72 3.58
CA ALA A 565 45.51 3.13 3.31
C ALA A 565 44.41 3.64 2.39
N ASN A 566 43.36 4.14 3.01
CA ASN A 566 42.12 4.56 2.38
C ASN A 566 42.30 5.77 1.45
N LYS A 567 42.77 5.51 0.22
CA LYS A 567 43.05 6.55 -0.79
C LYS A 567 41.79 7.32 -1.21
N LYS A 568 40.62 6.72 -1.03
CA LYS A 568 39.30 7.27 -1.38
C LYS A 568 38.56 7.90 -0.18
N SER A 569 39.11 7.83 1.04
CA SER A 569 38.45 8.29 2.28
C SER A 569 37.10 7.61 2.59
N ILE A 570 36.94 6.33 2.21
CA ILE A 570 35.78 5.46 2.46
C ILE A 570 35.80 4.95 3.91
N ASP A 571 34.79 5.25 4.71
CA ASP A 571 34.62 4.61 6.02
C ASP A 571 34.05 3.20 5.80
N LEU A 572 34.89 2.17 5.94
CA LEU A 572 34.57 0.77 5.64
C LEU A 572 34.23 0.03 6.95
N ASP A 573 32.95 -0.25 7.16
CA ASP A 573 32.48 -1.07 8.28
C ASP A 573 32.51 -2.56 7.95
N LEU A 574 32.80 -3.41 8.93
CA LEU A 574 32.92 -4.86 8.77
C LEU A 574 31.96 -5.58 9.72
N VAL A 575 31.01 -6.33 9.14
CA VAL A 575 29.97 -7.04 9.88
C VAL A 575 30.06 -8.55 9.61
N VAL A 576 30.12 -9.33 10.69
CA VAL A 576 29.92 -10.78 10.66
C VAL A 576 28.43 -11.05 10.81
N ARG A 577 27.84 -11.86 9.92
CA ARG A 577 26.43 -12.27 10.03
C ARG A 577 26.29 -13.77 9.78
N ASN A 578 25.35 -14.41 10.47
CA ASN A 578 24.90 -15.77 10.20
C ASN A 578 23.48 -15.73 9.68
#